data_AF-A0AAX2DRR3-F1
#
_entry.id   AF-A0AAX2DRR3-F1
#
_cell.length_a   1.000
_cell.length_b   1.000
_cell.length_c   1.000
_cell.angle_alpha   90.00
_cell.angle_beta   90.00
_cell.angle_gamma   90.00
#
_symmetry.space_group_name_H-M   'P 1'
#
loop_
_entity.id
_entity.type
_entity.pdbx_description
1 polymer ?
#
loop_
_entity_poly.entity_id
_entity_poly.type
_entity_poly.pdbx_seq_one_letter_code
_entity_poly.pdbx_strand_id
1 'polypeptide(L)'
;MFDKLMGKASVVTESSYGIERFLDEDEQIIRVFKFVRDELIITSKGIFNVDAQGLTGKKVEYKFFPVKALKHISIETAGTLDRDFDLKIGVDGNTVVTQNTSYSAPLTLKVHKNDTELGMELFKTIKGML
;
A
#
# COMPACT_ATOMS: atom_id res chain seq x y z
N MET A 1 -24.19 -12.70 6.71
CA MET A 1 -24.26 -11.50 7.60
C MET A 1 -22.90 -10.84 7.85
N PHE A 2 -21.76 -11.47 7.52
CA PHE A 2 -20.41 -10.87 7.64
C PHE A 2 -19.85 -10.24 6.35
N ASP A 3 -20.53 -10.43 5.22
CA ASP A 3 -20.08 -10.01 3.88
C ASP A 3 -20.27 -8.50 3.60
N LYS A 4 -20.92 -7.79 4.52
CA LYS A 4 -21.25 -6.35 4.40
C LYS A 4 -20.32 -5.44 5.24
N LEU A 5 -19.36 -6.04 5.94
CA LEU A 5 -18.40 -5.38 6.84
C LEU A 5 -16.95 -5.49 6.33
N MET A 6 -16.72 -6.10 5.17
CA MET A 6 -15.47 -5.93 4.44
C MET A 6 -15.63 -4.67 3.59
N GLY A 7 -15.01 -3.57 4.03
CA GLY A 7 -14.96 -2.34 3.22
C GLY A 7 -14.46 -2.67 1.82
N LYS A 8 -15.18 -2.22 0.78
CA LYS A 8 -14.74 -2.37 -0.60
C LYS A 8 -13.43 -1.63 -0.78
N ALA A 9 -12.51 -2.21 -1.54
CA ALA A 9 -11.31 -1.48 -1.93
C ALA A 9 -11.73 -0.26 -2.75
N SER A 10 -11.11 0.89 -2.50
CA SER A 10 -11.54 2.17 -3.07
C SER A 10 -10.42 3.19 -3.12
N VAL A 11 -10.56 4.14 -4.05
CA VAL A 11 -9.77 5.36 -4.07
C VAL A 11 -10.56 6.44 -3.34
N VAL A 12 -9.94 7.07 -2.35
CA VAL A 12 -10.50 8.21 -1.61
C VAL A 12 -9.48 9.34 -1.51
N THR A 13 -9.91 10.49 -1.00
CA THR A 13 -9.06 11.67 -0.81
C THR A 13 -8.55 11.81 0.63
N GLU A 14 -9.17 11.12 1.58
CA GLU A 14 -8.87 11.22 3.01
C GLU A 14 -8.53 9.85 3.59
N SER A 15 -7.56 9.81 4.50
CA SER A 15 -7.19 8.56 5.17
C SER A 15 -8.13 8.24 6.33
N SER A 16 -8.42 6.95 6.54
CA SER A 16 -9.17 6.51 7.72
C SER A 16 -8.32 6.53 9.01
N TYR A 17 -7.00 6.74 8.89
CA TYR A 17 -6.04 6.58 9.97
C TYR A 17 -5.46 7.91 10.48
N GLY A 18 -5.97 9.04 9.96
CA GLY A 18 -5.60 10.37 10.40
C GLY A 18 -4.12 10.68 10.11
N ILE A 19 -3.67 10.47 8.86
CA ILE A 19 -2.26 10.65 8.51
C ILE A 19 -1.85 12.11 8.46
N GLU A 20 -2.81 13.04 8.46
CA GLU A 20 -2.60 14.49 8.39
C GLU A 20 -1.67 14.97 9.51
N ARG A 21 -1.63 14.26 10.65
CA ARG A 21 -0.72 14.54 11.78
C ARG A 21 0.76 14.29 11.49
N PHE A 22 1.08 13.56 10.41
CA PHE A 22 2.44 13.20 10.00
C PHE A 22 2.93 14.01 8.79
N LEU A 23 2.06 14.80 8.17
CA LEU A 23 2.39 15.60 7.00
C LEU A 23 3.17 16.85 7.39
N ASP A 24 4.15 17.22 6.57
CA ASP A 24 4.72 18.57 6.60
C ASP A 24 3.68 19.61 6.12
N GLU A 25 3.88 20.88 6.46
CA GLU A 25 2.97 21.97 6.08
C GLU A 25 2.73 22.08 4.57
N ASP A 26 3.73 21.75 3.75
CA ASP A 26 3.70 21.78 2.28
C ASP A 26 3.43 20.41 1.63
N GLU A 27 3.23 19.36 2.44
CA GLU A 27 2.95 18.02 1.94
C GLU A 27 1.45 17.83 1.68
N GLN A 28 1.11 17.37 0.47
CA GLN A 28 -0.28 17.22 0.04
C GLN A 28 -0.60 15.76 -0.23
N ILE A 29 -1.74 15.28 0.28
CA ILE A 29 -2.29 13.98 -0.10
C ILE A 29 -2.80 14.09 -1.53
N ILE A 30 -2.24 13.27 -2.42
CA ILE A 30 -2.67 13.17 -3.81
C ILE A 30 -3.82 12.17 -3.91
N ARG A 31 -3.62 10.96 -3.38
CA ARG A 31 -4.54 9.83 -3.50
C ARG A 31 -4.41 8.87 -2.32
N VAL A 32 -5.51 8.26 -1.90
CA VAL A 32 -5.51 7.17 -0.91
C VAL A 32 -6.10 5.92 -1.53
N PHE A 33 -5.32 4.85 -1.59
CA PHE A 33 -5.76 3.52 -2.03
C PHE A 33 -6.06 2.67 -0.80
N LYS A 34 -7.33 2.36 -0.57
CA LYS A 34 -7.77 1.54 0.57
C LYS A 34 -8.01 0.11 0.14
N PHE A 35 -7.39 -0.85 0.83
CA PHE A 35 -7.55 -2.29 0.62
C PHE A 35 -8.01 -2.97 1.90
N VAL A 36 -9.33 -3.13 2.06
CA VAL A 36 -10.01 -3.70 3.24
C VAL A 36 -9.68 -2.98 4.56
N ARG A 37 -8.47 -3.21 5.08
CA ARG A 37 -7.92 -2.64 6.32
C ARG A 37 -6.68 -1.77 6.08
N ASP A 38 -5.94 -2.00 5.01
CA ASP A 38 -4.69 -1.30 4.77
C ASP A 38 -4.93 -0.09 3.85
N GLU A 39 -4.08 0.92 3.99
CA GLU A 39 -4.08 2.09 3.10
C GLU A 39 -2.69 2.31 2.52
N LEU A 40 -2.65 2.61 1.22
CA LEU A 40 -1.46 3.12 0.56
C LEU A 40 -1.76 4.53 0.07
N ILE A 41 -1.11 5.51 0.69
CA ILE A 41 -1.40 6.93 0.50
C ILE A 41 -0.26 7.54 -0.30
N ILE A 42 -0.59 8.18 -1.40
CA ILE A 42 0.33 8.91 -2.26
C ILE A 42 0.31 10.37 -1.82
N THR A 43 1.47 10.94 -1.54
CA THR A 43 1.64 12.35 -1.23
C THR A 43 2.54 13.02 -2.26
N SER A 44 2.68 14.35 -2.18
CA SER A 44 3.64 15.11 -2.99
C SER A 44 5.10 14.76 -2.69
N LYS A 45 5.40 14.08 -1.56
CA LYS A 45 6.77 13.77 -1.13
C LYS A 45 7.10 12.27 -1.11
N GLY A 46 6.11 11.40 -1.20
CA GLY A 46 6.33 9.96 -1.15
C GLY A 46 5.05 9.14 -1.02
N ILE A 47 5.17 7.99 -0.39
CA ILE A 47 4.04 7.12 -0.07
C ILE A 47 4.03 6.76 1.42
N PHE A 48 2.85 6.78 2.03
CA PHE A 48 2.62 6.06 3.28
C PHE A 48 2.05 4.68 2.99
N ASN A 49 2.59 3.67 3.67
CA ASN A 49 1.96 2.37 3.82
C ASN A 49 1.44 2.25 5.26
N VAL A 50 0.13 2.11 5.39
CA VAL A 50 -0.57 1.96 6.66
C VAL A 50 -1.12 0.54 6.74
N ASP A 51 -0.58 -0.24 7.67
CA ASP A 51 -0.90 -1.65 7.90
C ASP A 51 -1.62 -1.81 9.24
N ALA A 52 -2.89 -2.24 9.19
CA ALA A 52 -3.68 -2.48 10.38
C ALA A 52 -3.60 -3.96 10.81
N GLN A 53 -2.86 -4.19 11.88
CA GLN A 53 -2.48 -5.51 12.37
C GLN A 53 -3.40 -6.03 13.48
N GLY A 54 -3.42 -7.36 13.61
CA GLY A 54 -4.12 -8.07 14.68
C GLY A 54 -5.63 -8.23 14.45
N LEU A 55 -6.27 -8.97 15.35
CA LEU A 55 -7.68 -9.35 15.22
C LEU A 55 -8.64 -8.14 15.31
N THR A 56 -8.29 -7.15 16.12
CA THR A 56 -9.12 -5.95 16.34
C THR A 56 -8.78 -4.79 15.40
N GLY A 57 -7.69 -4.89 14.63
CA GLY A 57 -7.20 -3.81 13.77
C GLY A 57 -6.74 -2.55 14.52
N LYS A 58 -6.64 -2.59 15.86
CA LYS A 58 -6.25 -1.43 16.68
C LYS A 58 -4.76 -1.12 16.64
N LYS A 59 -3.92 -2.10 16.31
CA LYS A 59 -2.49 -1.90 16.13
C LYS A 59 -2.26 -1.48 14.70
N VAL A 60 -1.79 -0.26 14.48
CA VAL A 60 -1.55 0.29 13.14
C VAL A 60 -0.08 0.63 13.03
N GLU A 61 0.58 0.13 11.99
CA GLU A 61 1.93 0.51 11.60
C GLU A 61 1.86 1.52 10.45
N TYR A 62 2.60 2.62 10.59
CA TYR A 62 2.71 3.67 9.57
C TYR A 62 4.16 3.70 9.08
N LYS A 63 4.37 3.48 7.78
CA LYS A 63 5.69 3.56 7.16
C LYS A 63 5.65 4.58 6.03
N PHE A 64 6.54 5.56 6.08
CA PHE A 64 6.71 6.52 4.99
C PHE A 64 7.94 6.17 4.15
N PHE A 65 7.76 6.18 2.84
CA PHE A 65 8.84 6.01 1.87
C PHE A 65 8.87 7.24 0.96
N PRO A 66 9.92 8.08 1.03
CA PRO A 66 10.03 9.23 0.13
C PRO A 66 10.18 8.75 -1.32
N VAL A 67 9.84 9.59 -2.30
CA VAL A 67 9.91 9.22 -3.74
C VAL A 67 11.26 8.59 -4.10
N LYS A 68 12.38 9.16 -3.62
CA LYS A 68 13.75 8.64 -3.87
C LYS A 68 14.01 7.21 -3.39
N ALA A 69 13.21 6.70 -2.45
CA ALA A 69 13.32 5.35 -1.93
C ALA A 69 12.60 4.32 -2.81
N LEU A 70 11.68 4.76 -3.68
CA LEU A 70 10.96 3.86 -4.59
C LEU A 70 11.90 3.40 -5.72
N LYS A 71 11.91 2.11 -6.03
CA LYS A 71 12.84 1.51 -7.01
C LYS A 71 12.16 0.89 -8.21
N HIS A 72 11.15 0.07 -7.96
CA HIS A 72 10.42 -0.61 -9.01
C HIS A 72 9.02 -0.95 -8.53
N ILE A 73 8.13 -1.22 -9.47
CA ILE A 73 6.83 -1.80 -9.20
C ILE A 73 6.61 -3.01 -10.12
N SER A 74 6.04 -4.08 -9.57
CA SER A 74 5.73 -5.29 -10.31
C SER A 74 4.39 -5.89 -9.88
N ILE A 75 3.84 -6.72 -10.75
CA ILE A 75 2.66 -7.54 -10.49
C ILE A 75 3.08 -9.00 -10.69
N GLU A 76 2.72 -9.86 -9.76
CA GLU A 76 2.90 -11.31 -9.85
C GLU A 76 1.53 -11.99 -9.85
N THR A 77 1.15 -12.59 -10.99
CA THR A 77 -0.13 -13.27 -11.18
C THR A 77 -0.07 -14.72 -10.74
N ALA A 78 -1.12 -15.24 -10.11
CA ALA A 78 -1.17 -16.62 -9.63
C ALA A 78 -1.35 -17.71 -10.71
N GLY A 79 -1.46 -17.34 -12.00
CA GLY A 79 -1.66 -18.27 -13.12
C GLY A 79 -3.04 -18.11 -13.78
N THR A 80 -3.41 -19.01 -14.70
CA THR A 80 -4.55 -18.82 -15.63
C THR A 80 -5.95 -18.81 -15.02
N LEU A 81 -6.12 -19.24 -13.75
CA LEU A 81 -7.44 -19.39 -13.11
C LEU A 81 -7.71 -18.43 -11.94
N ASP A 82 -6.65 -17.93 -11.27
CA ASP A 82 -6.79 -16.97 -10.18
C ASP A 82 -6.54 -15.55 -10.69
N ARG A 83 -7.60 -14.75 -10.69
CA ARG A 83 -7.56 -13.31 -11.01
C ARG A 83 -6.91 -12.48 -9.89
N ASP A 84 -6.50 -13.12 -8.81
CA ASP A 84 -5.76 -12.51 -7.73
C ASP A 84 -4.30 -12.33 -8.14
N PHE A 85 -3.69 -11.23 -7.67
CA PHE A 85 -2.27 -10.97 -7.92
C PHE A 85 -1.63 -10.24 -6.75
N ASP A 86 -0.31 -10.41 -6.62
CA ASP A 86 0.49 -9.64 -5.68
C ASP A 86 1.05 -8.42 -6.41
N LEU A 87 0.72 -7.22 -5.92
CA LEU A 87 1.37 -5.97 -6.33
C LEU A 87 2.54 -5.72 -5.39
N LYS A 88 3.73 -5.52 -5.95
CA LYS A 88 4.98 -5.34 -5.19
C LYS A 88 5.63 -4.01 -5.52
N ILE A 89 5.95 -3.21 -4.50
CA ILE A 89 6.70 -1.96 -4.64
C ILE A 89 8.06 -2.16 -3.98
N GLY A 90 9.12 -2.16 -4.78
CA GLY A 90 10.49 -2.18 -4.30
C GLY A 90 10.83 -0.84 -3.65
N VAL A 91 11.24 -0.87 -2.40
CA VAL A 91 11.58 0.32 -1.61
C VAL A 91 12.89 0.13 -0.85
N ASP A 92 13.70 1.18 -0.76
CA ASP A 92 14.85 1.20 0.15
C ASP A 92 14.37 1.37 1.60
N GLY A 93 15.04 0.72 2.54
CA GLY A 93 14.86 0.97 3.97
C GLY A 93 13.72 0.22 4.64
N ASN A 94 12.92 -0.56 3.89
CA ASN A 94 12.00 -1.54 4.48
C ASN A 94 12.77 -2.80 4.90
N THR A 95 13.66 -2.62 5.87
CA THR A 95 14.64 -3.63 6.27
C THR A 95 13.97 -4.78 7.00
N VAL A 96 14.13 -5.99 6.45
CA VAL A 96 13.79 -7.24 7.11
C VAL A 96 15.08 -7.92 7.54
N VAL A 97 15.14 -8.27 8.83
CA VAL A 97 16.25 -9.00 9.44
C VAL A 97 15.85 -10.46 9.57
N THR A 98 16.63 -11.34 8.95
CA THR A 98 16.56 -12.80 9.14
C THR A 98 17.80 -13.26 9.89
N GLN A 99 17.86 -14.54 10.28
CA GLN A 99 18.89 -15.06 11.19
C GLN A 99 20.34 -14.64 10.83
N ASN A 100 20.67 -14.52 9.54
CA ASN A 100 22.03 -14.21 9.08
C ASN A 100 22.13 -13.06 8.04
N THR A 101 21.01 -12.40 7.68
CA THR A 101 21.06 -11.34 6.66
C THR A 101 19.96 -10.29 6.86
N SER A 102 20.28 -9.06 6.45
CA SER A 102 19.35 -7.94 6.36
C SER A 102 19.19 -7.53 4.90
N TYR A 103 17.96 -7.37 4.45
CA TYR A 103 17.66 -6.90 3.10
C TYR A 103 16.43 -5.97 3.11
N SER A 104 16.30 -5.13 2.09
CA SER A 104 15.09 -4.32 1.91
C SER A 104 14.02 -5.16 1.22
N ALA A 105 12.93 -5.45 1.92
CA ALA A 105 11.80 -6.19 1.37
C ALA A 105 10.84 -5.25 0.62
N PRO A 106 10.21 -5.69 -0.48
CA PRO A 106 9.19 -4.89 -1.13
C PRO A 106 7.95 -4.77 -0.25
N LEU A 107 7.22 -3.66 -0.40
CA LEU A 107 5.84 -3.57 0.06
C LEU A 107 5.01 -4.51 -0.82
N THR A 108 4.26 -5.42 -0.22
CA THR A 108 3.45 -6.40 -0.95
C THR A 108 1.99 -6.21 -0.60
N LEU A 109 1.15 -5.98 -1.61
CA LEU A 109 -0.30 -5.85 -1.48
C LEU A 109 -0.96 -6.99 -2.26
N LYS A 110 -1.79 -7.77 -1.57
CA LYS A 110 -2.60 -8.81 -2.22
C LYS A 110 -3.85 -8.18 -2.81
N VAL A 111 -3.98 -8.22 -4.13
CA VAL A 111 -5.13 -7.67 -4.84
C VAL A 111 -6.05 -8.82 -5.21
N HIS A 112 -7.25 -8.82 -4.66
CA HIS A 112 -8.29 -9.79 -5.00
C HIS A 112 -8.91 -9.45 -6.37
N LYS A 113 -9.44 -10.46 -7.06
CA LYS A 113 -10.07 -10.34 -8.39
C LYS A 113 -11.16 -9.28 -8.54
N ASN A 114 -11.77 -8.88 -7.42
CA ASN A 114 -12.81 -7.85 -7.40
C ASN A 114 -12.22 -6.42 -7.38
N ASP A 115 -10.94 -6.30 -7.04
CA ASP A 115 -10.23 -5.03 -6.85
C ASP A 115 -9.13 -4.84 -7.92
N THR A 116 -9.17 -5.62 -9.01
CA THR A 116 -8.17 -5.57 -10.08
C THR A 116 -8.03 -4.17 -10.68
N GLU A 117 -9.13 -3.45 -10.91
CA GLU A 117 -9.08 -2.08 -11.45
C GLU A 117 -8.31 -1.13 -10.53
N LEU A 118 -8.58 -1.21 -9.22
CA LEU A 118 -7.88 -0.44 -8.20
C LEU A 118 -6.39 -0.78 -8.15
N GLY A 119 -6.05 -2.08 -8.18
CA GLY A 119 -4.65 -2.51 -8.22
C GLY A 119 -3.91 -2.03 -9.47
N MET A 120 -4.57 -2.02 -10.63
CA MET A 120 -4.00 -1.49 -11.88
C MET A 120 -3.85 0.03 -11.86
N GLU A 121 -4.79 0.75 -11.24
CA GLU A 121 -4.70 2.19 -11.02
C GLU A 121 -3.56 2.55 -10.08
N LEU A 122 -3.40 1.81 -8.97
CA LEU A 122 -2.26 1.94 -8.08
C LEU A 122 -0.96 1.67 -8.82
N PHE A 123 -0.90 0.61 -9.62
CA PHE A 123 0.28 0.28 -10.43
C PHE A 123 0.70 1.46 -11.32
N LYS A 124 -0.25 2.01 -12.07
CA LYS A 124 0.00 3.17 -12.95
C LYS A 124 0.44 4.40 -12.16
N THR A 125 -0.15 4.63 -10.99
CA THR A 125 0.17 5.78 -10.13
C THR A 125 1.60 5.70 -9.62
N ILE A 126 2.00 4.57 -9.03
CA ILE A 126 3.38 4.37 -8.55
C ILE A 126 4.38 4.40 -9.71
N LYS A 127 4.05 3.78 -10.85
CA LYS A 127 4.90 3.84 -12.04
C LYS A 127 5.16 5.29 -12.49
N GLY A 128 4.21 6.20 -12.33
CA GLY A 128 4.39 7.62 -12.67
C GLY A 128 5.26 8.41 -11.67
N MET A 129 5.56 7.84 -10.51
CA MET A 129 6.44 8.45 -9.49
C MET A 129 7.91 8.01 -9.61
N LEU A 130 8.16 6.92 -10.35
CA LEU A 130 9.50 6.37 -10.62
C LEU A 130 10.15 7.10 -11.81
#